data_AF-A0A3B8MM45-F1
#
_entry.id   AF-A0A3B8MM45-F1
#
_cell.length_a   1.000
_cell.length_b   1.000
_cell.length_c   1.000
_cell.angle_alpha   90.00
_cell.angle_beta   90.00
_cell.angle_gamma   90.00
#
_symmetry.space_group_name_H-M   'P 1'
#
loop_
_entity.id
_entity.type
_entity.pdbx_description
1 polymer ?
#
loop_
_entity_poly.entity_id
_entity_poly.type
_entity_poly.pdbx_seq_one_letter_code
_entity_poly.pdbx_strand_id
1 'polypeptide(L)' 'MTVLWLLLALVSVVQAEDIPITIPEQDRSALIHFSHQSHLIDYGAVCADCHAEAVGSREATDNILPREKACA' A
#
# COMPACT_ATOMS: atom_id res chain seq x y z
N MET A 1 30.39 29.35 13.65
CA MET A 1 29.62 28.89 12.46
C MET A 1 29.67 27.38 12.28
N THR A 2 30.67 26.65 12.77
CA THR A 2 30.76 25.17 12.66
C THR A 2 29.88 24.41 13.66
N VAL A 3 29.72 24.94 14.88
CA VAL A 3 28.90 24.32 15.95
C VAL A 3 27.40 24.26 15.59
N LEU A 4 26.88 25.28 14.91
CA LEU A 4 25.49 25.34 14.48
C LEU A 4 25.19 24.28 13.40
N TRP A 5 26.14 24.03 12.49
CA TRP A 5 26.04 22.97 11.48
C TRP A 5 26.17 21.57 12.07
N LEU A 6 27.03 21.40 13.09
CA LEU A 6 27.15 20.14 13.84
C LEU A 6 25.86 19.80 14.61
N LEU A 7 25.21 20.79 15.22
CA LEU A 7 23.94 20.60 15.92
C LEU A 7 22.77 20.28 14.96
N LEU A 8 22.74 20.92 13.77
CA LEU A 8 21.76 20.61 12.73
C LEU A 8 21.92 19.19 12.16
N ALA A 9 23.16 18.70 12.03
CA ALA A 9 23.42 17.33 11.58
C ALA A 9 22.99 16.27 12.62
N LEU A 10 23.06 16.60 13.92
CA LEU A 10 22.63 15.71 15.01
C LEU A 10 21.11 15.53 15.06
N VAL A 11 20.31 16.54 14.70
CA VAL A 11 18.85 16.46 14.70
C VAL A 11 18.32 15.55 13.59
N SER A 12 19.00 15.45 12.45
CA SER A 12 18.59 14.61 11.32
C SER A 12 18.74 13.09 11.57
N VAL A 13 19.35 12.70 12.70
CA VAL A 13 19.55 11.28 13.09
C VAL A 13 18.48 10.79 14.07
N VAL A 14 17.51 11.63 14.46
CA VAL A 14 16.31 11.15 15.18
C VAL A 14 15.50 10.31 14.20
N GLN A 15 15.57 9.00 14.40
CA GLN A 15 15.07 7.93 13.53
C GLN A 15 13.56 8.07 13.32
N ALA A 16 13.08 7.74 12.12
CA ALA A 16 11.68 7.44 11.92
C ALA A 16 11.40 6.09 12.60
N GLU A 17 10.72 6.09 13.73
CA GLU A 17 10.27 4.85 14.37
C GLU A 17 9.31 4.11 13.42
N ASP A 18 9.66 2.87 13.05
CA ASP A 18 8.77 1.97 12.32
C ASP A 18 7.50 1.74 13.15
N ILE A 19 6.39 2.32 12.70
CA ILE A 19 5.08 2.06 13.31
C ILE A 19 4.71 0.61 12.99
N PRO A 20 4.42 -0.24 13.99
CA PRO A 20 4.00 -1.60 13.73
C PRO A 20 2.62 -1.59 13.06
N ILE A 21 2.59 -1.66 11.73
CA ILE A 21 1.36 -1.82 10.96
C ILE A 21 0.92 -3.29 11.11
N THR A 22 -0.13 -3.50 11.88
CA THR A 22 -0.82 -4.79 11.95
C THR A 22 -1.92 -4.81 10.89
N ILE A 23 -1.63 -5.38 9.72
CA ILE A 23 -2.66 -5.65 8.71
C ILE A 23 -3.37 -6.93 9.16
N PRO A 24 -4.68 -6.89 9.48
CA PRO A 24 -5.40 -8.11 9.83
C PRO A 24 -5.42 -9.05 8.62
N GLU A 25 -4.83 -10.24 8.78
CA GLU A 25 -4.85 -11.29 7.76
C GLU A 25 -6.30 -11.74 7.53
N GLN A 26 -6.74 -11.74 6.27
CA GLN A 26 -8.07 -12.17 5.85
C GLN A 26 -7.89 -13.37 4.91
N ASP A 27 -7.66 -14.57 5.46
CA ASP A 27 -7.56 -15.77 4.63
C ASP A 27 -8.93 -16.14 4.03
N ARG A 28 -9.07 -15.87 2.73
CA ARG A 28 -10.25 -16.21 1.93
C ARG A 28 -9.93 -17.24 0.85
N SER A 29 -8.75 -17.85 0.90
CA SER A 29 -8.25 -18.78 -0.12
C SER A 29 -9.14 -20.02 -0.29
N ALA A 30 -9.84 -20.42 0.77
CA ALA A 30 -10.82 -21.51 0.74
C ALA A 30 -12.16 -21.14 0.06
N LEU A 31 -12.45 -19.84 -0.09
CA LEU A 31 -13.72 -19.34 -0.66
C LEU A 31 -13.54 -18.89 -2.12
N ILE A 32 -12.44 -18.20 -2.40
CA ILE A 32 -12.12 -17.64 -3.71
C ILE A 32 -10.65 -17.86 -3.99
N HIS A 33 -10.36 -18.41 -5.17
CA HIS A 33 -9.02 -18.44 -5.72
C HIS A 33 -8.82 -17.22 -6.61
N PHE A 34 -7.98 -16.28 -6.18
CA PHE A 34 -7.70 -15.05 -6.90
C PHE A 34 -6.25 -15.01 -7.41
N SER A 35 -6.08 -14.70 -8.69
CA SER A 35 -4.77 -14.53 -9.33
C SER A 35 -4.68 -13.17 -10.00
N HIS A 36 -3.80 -12.31 -9.49
CA HIS A 36 -3.47 -11.03 -10.13
C HIS A 36 -2.99 -11.22 -11.56
N GLN A 37 -2.13 -12.22 -11.81
CA GLN A 37 -1.56 -12.46 -13.13
C GLN A 37 -2.64 -12.77 -14.17
N SER A 38 -3.59 -13.65 -13.83
CA SER A 38 -4.62 -14.04 -14.79
C SER A 38 -5.52 -12.86 -15.18
N HIS A 39 -5.85 -12.00 -14.22
CA HIS A 39 -6.63 -10.79 -14.50
C HIS A 39 -5.89 -9.81 -15.40
N LEU A 40 -4.60 -9.59 -15.15
CA LEU A 40 -3.81 -8.65 -15.94
C LEU A 40 -3.46 -9.16 -17.34
N ILE A 41 -3.17 -10.46 -17.48
CA ILE A 41 -2.62 -11.03 -18.71
C ILE A 41 -3.68 -11.72 -19.57
N ASP A 42 -4.55 -12.52 -18.95
CA ASP A 42 -5.50 -13.37 -19.68
C ASP A 42 -6.82 -12.63 -19.93
N TYR A 43 -7.27 -11.84 -18.94
CA TYR A 43 -8.53 -11.09 -19.02
C TYR A 43 -8.35 -9.62 -19.42
N GLY A 44 -7.12 -9.12 -19.44
CA GLY A 44 -6.80 -7.76 -19.87
C GLY A 44 -7.34 -6.66 -18.96
N ALA A 45 -7.60 -6.98 -17.69
CA ALA A 45 -7.97 -5.98 -16.70
C ALA A 45 -6.81 -5.02 -16.42
N VAL A 46 -7.12 -3.78 -16.11
CA VAL A 46 -6.16 -2.76 -15.66
C VAL A 46 -6.27 -2.53 -14.16
N CYS A 47 -5.22 -1.96 -13.55
CA CYS A 47 -5.15 -1.79 -12.10
C CYS A 47 -6.38 -1.05 -11.52
N ALA A 48 -6.89 -0.06 -12.25
CA ALA A 48 -8.03 0.76 -11.84
C ALA A 48 -9.38 0.03 -11.90
N ASP A 49 -9.47 -1.12 -12.58
CA ASP A 49 -10.70 -1.92 -12.65
C ASP A 49 -11.04 -2.51 -11.27
N CYS A 50 -10.02 -2.86 -10.47
CA CYS A 50 -10.17 -3.32 -9.09
C CYS A 50 -9.85 -2.21 -8.08
N HIS A 51 -8.73 -1.50 -8.27
CA HIS A 51 -8.22 -0.49 -7.34
C HIS A 51 -8.63 0.93 -7.76
N ALA A 52 -9.93 1.17 -7.88
CA ALA A 52 -10.46 2.45 -8.34
C ALA A 52 -9.98 3.66 -7.51
N GLU A 53 -9.73 3.47 -6.21
CA GLU A 53 -9.28 4.54 -5.30
C GLU A 53 -7.75 4.71 -5.29
N ALA A 54 -6.98 3.75 -5.85
CA ALA A 54 -5.51 3.83 -5.85
C ALA A 54 -4.96 4.95 -6.74
N VAL A 55 -5.66 5.33 -7.81
CA VAL A 55 -5.24 6.45 -8.69
C VAL A 55 -5.17 7.80 -7.97
N GLY A 56 -5.88 7.94 -6.84
CA GLY A 56 -5.90 9.15 -6.02
C GLY A 56 -5.20 9.01 -4.66
N SER A 57 -4.72 7.83 -4.31
CA SER A 57 -4.12 7.57 -3.00
C SER A 57 -2.78 8.31 -2.86
N ARG A 58 -2.53 8.81 -1.65
CA ARG A 58 -1.31 9.57 -1.30
C ARG A 58 -0.67 9.08 -0.02
N GLU A 59 -1.42 8.38 0.82
CA GLU A 59 -0.97 7.90 2.11
C GLU A 59 -1.00 6.37 2.14
N ALA A 60 -0.02 5.77 2.81
CA ALA A 60 0.04 4.31 2.98
C ALA A 60 -1.15 3.74 3.78
N THR A 61 -1.88 4.61 4.49
CA THR A 61 -3.06 4.26 5.29
C THR A 61 -4.38 4.30 4.50
N ASP A 62 -4.36 4.74 3.25
CA ASP A 62 -5.55 4.76 2.40
C ASP A 62 -6.04 3.33 2.12
N ASN A 63 -7.33 3.07 2.33
CA ASN A 63 -7.90 1.75 2.05
C ASN A 63 -8.19 1.59 0.55
N ILE A 64 -7.18 1.12 -0.18
CA ILE A 64 -7.26 0.87 -1.62
C ILE A 64 -7.73 -0.55 -1.96
N LEU A 65 -8.24 -1.32 -0.98
CA LEU A 65 -8.70 -2.67 -1.22
C LEU A 65 -9.96 -2.67 -2.11
N PRO A 66 -10.02 -3.53 -3.15
CA PRO A 66 -11.18 -3.64 -4.01
C PRO A 66 -12.41 -4.11 -3.22
N ARG A 67 -13.59 -3.65 -3.64
CA ARG A 67 -14.87 -4.12 -3.12
C ARG A 67 -15.34 -5.34 -3.91
N GLU A 68 -16.16 -6.20 -3.29
CA GLU A 68 -16.76 -7.38 -3.94
C GLU A 68 -17.40 -7.06 -5.30
N LYS A 69 -18.06 -5.90 -5.42
CA LYS A 69 -18.68 -5.44 -6.68
C LYS A 69 -17.70 -5.27 -7.86
N ALA A 70 -16.39 -5.26 -7.60
CA ALA A 70 -15.34 -5.16 -8.62
C ALA A 70 -14.86 -6.55 -9.08
N CYS A 71 -15.35 -7.64 -8.47
CA CYS A 71 -15.14 -9.00 -8.97
C CYS A 71 -15.98 -9.23 -10.24
N ALA A 72 -15.43 -10.00 -11.18
CA ALA A 72 -16.07 -10.39 -12.45
C ALA A 72 -16.69 -11.79 -12.38
#